data_AF-A0A2N5FKI6-F1
#
_entry.id   AF-A0A2N5FKI6-F1
#
_cell.length_a   1.000
_cell.length_b   1.000
_cell.length_c   1.000
_cell.angle_alpha   90.00
_cell.angle_beta   90.00
_cell.angle_gamma   90.00
#
_symmetry.space_group_name_H-M   'P 1'
#
loop_
_entity.id
_entity.type
_entity.pdbx_description
1 polymer ?
#
loop_
_entity_poly.entity_id
_entity_poly.type
_entity_poly.pdbx_seq_one_letter_code
_entity_poly.pdbx_strand_id
1 'polypeptide(L)'
;MKRRIEVKEAVLEKGRLILKAQPFEDDNLKDIQAKGQMLVDSDQMAFIYIMDLNEDFVYTNLPSEVWPQLKTGLDKQLPIDLSVNGIIVELIDIHDELSYLLENIKDNANYGEAMEKKVVEAFNLND
;
A
#
# COMPACT_ATOMS: atom_id res chain seq x y z
N MET A 1 -11.71 -12.21 12.12
CA MET A 1 -11.49 -10.76 11.91
C MET A 1 -10.23 -10.64 11.06
N LYS A 2 -10.26 -9.97 9.90
CA LYS A 2 -9.04 -9.82 9.08
C LYS A 2 -8.05 -8.96 9.87
N ARG A 3 -6.82 -9.44 10.05
CA ARG A 3 -5.75 -8.71 10.73
C ARG A 3 -5.26 -7.61 9.80
N ARG A 4 -5.52 -6.34 10.15
CA ARG A 4 -5.23 -5.18 9.29
C ARG A 4 -4.28 -4.20 9.98
N ILE A 5 -3.27 -3.76 9.25
CA ILE A 5 -2.41 -2.64 9.63
C ILE A 5 -2.92 -1.42 8.86
N GLU A 6 -3.34 -0.39 9.57
CA GLU A 6 -3.98 0.79 8.97
C GLU A 6 -2.97 1.93 8.80
N VAL A 7 -2.56 2.20 7.56
CA VAL A 7 -1.69 3.36 7.25
C VAL A 7 -2.47 4.66 7.36
N LYS A 8 -1.88 5.68 7.99
CA LYS A 8 -2.49 7.01 8.15
C LYS A 8 -1.73 8.12 7.46
N GLU A 9 -0.43 7.94 7.28
CA GLU A 9 0.43 8.98 6.74
C GLU A 9 1.53 8.36 5.89
N ALA A 10 1.98 9.09 4.89
CA ALA A 10 3.14 8.75 4.08
C ALA A 10 4.08 9.96 4.04
N VAL A 11 5.34 9.76 4.44
CA VAL A 11 6.33 10.83 4.58
C VAL A 11 7.60 10.51 3.81
N LEU A 12 8.12 11.47 3.05
CA LEU A 12 9.40 11.37 2.38
C LEU A 12 10.52 11.72 3.36
N GLU A 13 11.35 10.75 3.71
CA GLU A 13 12.47 10.95 4.65
C GLU A 13 13.73 10.28 4.10
N LYS A 14 14.84 11.02 4.03
CA LYS A 14 16.18 10.49 3.66
C LYS A 14 16.20 9.66 2.35
N GLY A 15 15.40 10.05 1.36
CA GLY A 15 15.33 9.36 0.06
C GLY A 15 14.50 8.07 0.08
N ARG A 16 13.62 7.90 1.07
CA ARG A 16 12.67 6.79 1.18
C ARG A 16 11.27 7.33 1.42
N LEU A 17 10.26 6.55 1.06
CA LEU A 17 8.87 6.82 1.43
C LEU A 17 8.50 5.97 2.64
N ILE A 18 8.15 6.61 3.76
CA ILE A 18 7.78 5.94 5.00
C ILE A 18 6.26 5.99 5.19
N LEU A 19 5.61 4.84 5.16
CA LEU A 19 4.19 4.63 5.44
C LEU A 19 4.00 4.41 6.94
N LYS A 20 3.46 5.40 7.64
CA LYS A 20 3.25 5.38 9.08
C LYS A 20 1.86 4.82 9.39
N ALA A 21 1.82 3.70 10.10
CA ALA A 21 0.59 3.04 10.50
C ALA A 21 0.16 3.38 11.92
N GLN A 22 -1.14 3.16 12.21
CA GLN A 22 -1.63 3.13 13.58
C GLN A 22 -1.01 1.96 14.35
N PRO A 23 -1.01 2.04 15.69
CA PRO A 23 -0.65 0.89 16.51
C PRO A 23 -1.47 -0.34 16.11
N PHE A 24 -0.78 -1.44 15.83
CA PHE A 24 -1.39 -2.71 15.49
C PHE A 24 -1.55 -3.54 16.77
N GLU A 25 -2.73 -4.12 16.98
CA GLU A 25 -3.07 -4.93 18.16
C GLU A 25 -2.44 -6.35 18.09
N ASP A 26 -1.14 -6.41 17.87
CA ASP A 26 -0.28 -7.56 18.15
C ASP A 26 1.10 -7.06 18.60
N ASP A 27 1.49 -7.49 19.80
CA ASP A 27 2.75 -7.12 20.41
C ASP A 27 3.94 -7.91 19.82
N ASN A 28 3.70 -8.97 19.06
CA ASN A 28 4.73 -9.82 18.46
C ASN A 28 4.84 -9.65 16.94
N LEU A 29 5.26 -8.45 16.52
CA LEU A 29 5.60 -8.16 15.12
C LEU A 29 7.06 -8.50 14.75
N LYS A 30 7.79 -9.25 15.59
CA LYS A 30 9.23 -9.52 15.38
C LYS A 30 9.53 -10.25 14.08
N ASP A 31 8.58 -11.08 13.63
CA ASP A 31 8.73 -11.92 12.45
C ASP A 31 7.83 -11.45 11.29
N ILE A 32 7.34 -10.20 11.32
CA ILE A 32 6.55 -9.65 10.22
C ILE A 32 7.43 -9.48 8.97
N GLN A 33 6.97 -10.01 7.84
CA GLN A 33 7.72 -10.00 6.58
C GLN A 33 6.87 -9.50 5.43
N ALA A 34 7.53 -8.84 4.49
CA ALA A 34 6.92 -8.36 3.26
C ALA A 34 6.78 -9.53 2.26
N LYS A 35 5.59 -9.69 1.66
CA LYS A 35 5.31 -10.82 0.75
C LYS A 35 5.49 -10.49 -0.73
N GLY A 36 5.58 -9.21 -1.09
CA GLY A 36 5.66 -8.76 -2.49
C GLY A 36 4.36 -9.01 -3.26
N GLN A 37 3.21 -8.82 -2.60
CA GLN A 37 1.89 -9.03 -3.21
C GLN A 37 0.92 -7.92 -2.81
N MET A 38 0.17 -7.41 -3.79
CA MET A 38 -0.88 -6.41 -3.55
C MET A 38 -2.25 -6.84 -4.06
N LEU A 39 -3.28 -6.30 -3.41
CA LEU A 39 -4.68 -6.43 -3.78
C LEU A 39 -5.34 -5.06 -3.80
N VAL A 40 -6.59 -5.03 -4.27
CA VAL A 40 -7.45 -3.84 -4.27
C VAL A 40 -8.66 -4.10 -3.38
N ASP A 41 -9.01 -3.12 -2.55
CA ASP A 41 -10.27 -3.06 -1.81
C ASP A 41 -11.04 -1.84 -2.32
N SER A 42 -11.79 -2.04 -3.42
CA SER A 42 -12.53 -0.96 -4.11
C SER A 42 -13.63 -0.35 -3.22
N ASP A 43 -14.25 -1.16 -2.36
CA ASP A 43 -15.29 -0.69 -1.44
C ASP A 43 -14.72 0.32 -0.42
N GLN A 44 -13.46 0.14 -0.04
CA GLN A 44 -12.77 1.01 0.92
C GLN A 44 -11.82 2.02 0.26
N MET A 45 -11.77 2.08 -1.07
CA MET A 45 -10.84 2.95 -1.80
C MET A 45 -9.40 2.80 -1.32
N ALA A 46 -8.92 1.55 -1.29
CA ALA A 46 -7.60 1.24 -0.79
C ALA A 46 -6.87 0.20 -1.63
N PHE A 47 -5.54 0.33 -1.67
CA PHE A 47 -4.66 -0.78 -2.01
C PHE A 47 -4.32 -1.55 -0.75
N ILE A 48 -4.12 -2.86 -0.88
CA ILE A 48 -3.79 -3.73 0.24
C ILE A 48 -2.47 -4.41 -0.07
N TYR A 49 -1.47 -4.19 0.77
CA TYR A 49 -0.21 -4.92 0.70
C TYR A 49 -0.25 -6.12 1.66
N ILE A 50 0.14 -7.30 1.20
CA ILE A 50 0.10 -8.52 2.01
C ILE A 50 1.43 -8.70 2.77
N MET A 51 1.33 -8.80 4.09
CA MET A 51 2.41 -9.15 4.99
C MET A 51 2.23 -10.59 5.46
N ASP A 52 3.33 -11.27 5.72
CA ASP A 52 3.37 -12.55 6.43
C ASP A 52 3.67 -12.31 7.90
N LEU A 53 2.97 -13.01 8.80
CA LEU A 53 3.21 -12.99 10.23
C LEU A 53 2.96 -14.39 10.81
N ASN A 54 4.02 -15.18 10.91
CA ASN A 54 4.01 -16.57 11.36
C ASN A 54 3.17 -17.48 10.44
N GLU A 55 1.99 -17.90 10.89
CA GLU A 55 1.08 -18.79 10.14
C GLU A 55 -0.10 -18.02 9.51
N ASP A 56 -0.13 -16.70 9.67
CA ASP A 56 -1.23 -15.83 9.24
C ASP A 56 -0.78 -14.73 8.27
N PHE A 57 -1.69 -14.31 7.39
CA PHE A 57 -1.52 -13.08 6.62
C PHE A 57 -2.04 -11.86 7.38
N VAL A 58 -1.28 -10.78 7.31
CA VAL A 58 -1.68 -9.45 7.77
C VAL A 58 -1.79 -8.52 6.58
N TYR A 59 -2.85 -7.73 6.54
CA TYR A 59 -3.17 -6.88 5.40
C TYR A 59 -2.86 -5.42 5.74
N THR A 60 -1.84 -4.85 5.11
CA THR A 60 -1.50 -3.43 5.25
C THR A 60 -2.40 -2.62 4.32
N ASN A 61 -3.34 -1.89 4.91
CA ASN A 61 -4.27 -1.02 4.21
C ASN A 61 -3.60 0.30 3.82
N LEU A 62 -3.59 0.61 2.53
CA LEU A 62 -3.02 1.82 1.92
C LEU A 62 -4.16 2.67 1.34
N PRO A 63 -4.80 3.50 2.18
CA PRO A 63 -6.02 4.20 1.78
C PRO A 63 -5.71 5.34 0.80
N SER A 64 -6.72 5.79 0.05
CA SER A 64 -6.53 6.77 -1.05
C SER A 64 -5.84 8.07 -0.66
N GLU A 65 -5.87 8.43 0.62
CA GLU A 65 -5.21 9.61 1.20
C GLU A 65 -3.68 9.56 1.07
N VAL A 66 -3.06 8.37 0.98
CA VAL A 66 -1.61 8.23 0.82
C VAL A 66 -1.16 7.99 -0.62
N TRP A 67 -2.10 7.85 -1.56
CA TRP A 67 -1.78 7.55 -2.96
C TRP A 67 -0.91 8.62 -3.66
N PRO A 68 -1.08 9.94 -3.44
CA PRO A 68 -0.20 10.94 -4.04
C PRO A 68 1.28 10.74 -3.67
N GLN A 69 1.56 10.29 -2.45
CA GLN A 69 2.89 9.98 -1.98
C GLN A 69 3.38 8.63 -2.53
N LEU A 70 2.52 7.61 -2.61
CA LEU A 70 2.84 6.36 -3.28
C LEU A 70 3.21 6.59 -4.75
N LYS A 71 2.47 7.43 -5.47
CA LYS A 71 2.81 7.88 -6.82
C LYS A 71 4.20 8.50 -6.86
N THR A 72 4.52 9.39 -5.91
CA THR A 72 5.85 9.99 -5.83
C THR A 72 6.94 8.94 -5.57
N GLY A 73 6.67 7.95 -4.72
CA GLY A 73 7.56 6.80 -4.49
C GLY A 73 7.80 6.01 -5.77
N LEU A 74 6.73 5.68 -6.49
CA LEU A 74 6.76 4.95 -7.75
C LEU A 74 7.51 5.72 -8.85
N ASP A 75 7.16 6.98 -9.11
CA ASP A 75 7.79 7.81 -10.15
C ASP A 75 9.30 7.94 -9.94
N LYS A 76 9.74 8.05 -8.69
CA LYS A 76 11.14 8.24 -8.31
C LYS A 76 11.86 6.93 -7.98
N GLN A 77 11.16 5.79 -8.06
CA GLN A 77 11.66 4.48 -7.67
C GLN A 77 12.30 4.48 -6.27
N LEU A 78 11.65 5.15 -5.31
CA LEU A 78 12.12 5.21 -3.93
C LEU A 78 11.77 3.91 -3.21
N PRO A 79 12.66 3.36 -2.37
CA PRO A 79 12.26 2.32 -1.44
C PRO A 79 11.09 2.79 -0.56
N ILE A 80 10.11 1.91 -0.36
CA ILE A 80 8.92 2.18 0.44
C ILE A 80 8.93 1.29 1.68
N ASP A 81 8.87 1.91 2.85
CA ASP A 81 8.86 1.21 4.13
C ASP A 81 7.53 1.35 4.85
N LEU A 82 7.08 0.28 5.49
CA LEU A 82 6.05 0.32 6.52
C LEU A 82 6.69 0.56 7.88
N SER A 83 6.19 1.55 8.61
CA SER A 83 6.52 1.82 10.01
C SER A 83 5.30 1.55 10.89
N VAL A 84 5.37 0.50 11.71
CA VAL A 84 4.30 0.05 12.62
C VAL A 84 4.88 -0.43 13.95
N ASN A 85 4.30 -0.02 15.08
CA ASN A 85 4.77 -0.36 16.44
C ASN A 85 6.30 -0.17 16.66
N GLY A 86 6.92 0.80 16.00
CA GLY A 86 8.36 1.06 16.08
C GLY A 86 9.26 0.14 15.25
N ILE A 87 8.67 -0.79 14.49
CA ILE A 87 9.36 -1.65 13.52
C ILE A 87 9.25 -1.03 12.13
N ILE A 88 10.31 -1.19 11.34
CA ILE A 88 10.38 -0.76 9.94
C ILE A 88 10.57 -1.98 9.07
N VAL A 89 9.73 -2.15 8.05
CA VAL A 89 9.83 -3.23 7.07
C VAL A 89 9.74 -2.65 5.66
N GLU A 90 10.72 -2.96 4.82
CA GLU A 90 10.69 -2.59 3.41
C GLU A 90 9.65 -3.43 2.67
N LEU A 91 8.76 -2.77 1.92
CA LEU A 91 7.72 -3.41 1.12
C LEU A 91 8.31 -3.78 -0.23
N ILE A 92 8.98 -4.93 -0.28
CA ILE A 92 9.57 -5.48 -1.51
C ILE A 92 8.53 -5.62 -2.62
N ASP A 93 8.97 -5.54 -3.89
CA ASP A 93 8.13 -5.68 -5.10
C ASP A 93 6.93 -4.73 -5.20
N ILE A 94 6.78 -3.77 -4.28
CA ILE A 94 5.64 -2.84 -4.25
C ILE A 94 5.52 -2.01 -5.52
N HIS A 95 6.63 -1.68 -6.20
CA HIS A 95 6.57 -0.93 -7.44
C HIS A 95 5.97 -1.74 -8.60
N ASP A 96 6.38 -3.01 -8.71
CA ASP A 96 5.90 -3.89 -9.77
C ASP A 96 4.43 -4.24 -9.53
N GLU A 97 4.07 -4.60 -8.29
CA GLU A 97 2.71 -4.90 -7.90
C GLU A 97 1.78 -3.69 -8.03
N LEU A 98 2.21 -2.49 -7.61
CA LEU A 98 1.41 -1.28 -7.75
C LEU A 98 1.23 -0.93 -9.23
N SER A 99 2.29 -0.94 -10.03
CA SER A 99 2.21 -0.70 -11.48
C SER A 99 1.23 -1.65 -12.15
N TYR A 100 1.32 -2.94 -11.82
CA TYR A 100 0.41 -3.97 -12.32
C TYR A 100 -1.06 -3.66 -11.96
N LEU A 101 -1.34 -3.27 -10.72
CA LEU A 101 -2.70 -2.88 -10.32
C LEU A 101 -3.19 -1.64 -11.07
N LEU A 102 -2.36 -0.61 -11.22
CA LEU A 102 -2.72 0.61 -11.94
C LEU A 102 -3.11 0.31 -13.40
N GLU A 103 -2.33 -0.54 -14.09
CA GLU A 103 -2.62 -0.98 -15.46
C GLU A 103 -3.94 -1.78 -15.56
N ASN A 104 -4.22 -2.63 -14.58
CA ASN A 104 -5.43 -3.47 -14.59
C ASN A 104 -6.71 -2.71 -14.20
N ILE A 105 -6.57 -1.62 -13.45
CA ILE A 105 -7.70 -0.77 -13.02
C ILE A 105 -8.05 0.27 -14.10
N LYS A 106 -7.05 0.82 -14.79
CA LYS A 106 -7.27 1.78 -15.88
C LYS A 106 -8.17 1.14 -16.95
N ASP A 107 -9.21 1.87 -17.36
CA ASP A 107 -10.19 1.45 -18.36
C ASP A 107 -10.97 0.17 -17.98
N ASN A 108 -11.09 -0.14 -16.68
CA ASN A 108 -11.73 -1.35 -16.18
C ASN A 108 -12.77 -1.08 -15.08
N ALA A 109 -14.01 -0.84 -15.53
CA ALA A 109 -15.15 -0.59 -14.66
C ALA A 109 -15.50 -1.74 -13.67
N ASN A 110 -14.94 -2.95 -13.81
CA ASN A 110 -15.17 -4.05 -12.86
C ASN A 110 -14.64 -3.77 -11.45
N TYR A 111 -13.70 -2.83 -11.32
CA TYR A 111 -13.22 -2.33 -10.03
C TYR A 111 -14.09 -1.23 -9.45
N GLY A 112 -15.15 -0.81 -10.17
CA GLY A 112 -16.03 0.30 -9.85
C GLY A 112 -15.53 1.61 -10.46
N GLU A 113 -16.43 2.34 -11.12
CA GLU A 113 -16.12 3.61 -11.80
C GLU A 113 -15.46 4.64 -10.87
N ALA A 114 -15.88 4.67 -9.59
CA ALA A 114 -15.29 5.56 -8.60
C ALA A 114 -13.81 5.23 -8.34
N MET A 115 -13.48 3.95 -8.17
CA MET A 115 -12.11 3.46 -7.94
C MET A 115 -11.22 3.79 -9.14
N GLU A 116 -11.68 3.45 -10.34
CA GLU A 116 -10.99 3.73 -11.60
C GLU A 116 -10.68 5.22 -11.72
N LYS A 117 -11.70 6.07 -11.62
CA LYS A 117 -11.54 7.53 -11.72
C LYS A 117 -10.55 8.05 -10.69
N LYS A 118 -10.64 7.59 -9.43
CA LYS A 118 -9.76 8.04 -8.36
C LYS A 118 -8.31 7.62 -8.59
N VAL A 119 -8.08 6.42 -9.11
CA VAL A 119 -6.74 5.93 -9.47
C VAL A 119 -6.17 6.76 -10.62
N VAL A 120 -6.94 6.97 -11.69
CA VAL A 120 -6.52 7.78 -12.83
C VAL A 120 -6.15 9.21 -12.41
N GLU A 121 -6.95 9.83 -11.54
CA GLU A 121 -6.68 11.16 -10.97
C GLU A 121 -5.45 11.17 -10.06
N ALA A 122 -5.34 10.22 -9.12
CA ALA A 122 -4.26 10.22 -8.12
C ALA A 122 -2.89 9.88 -8.72
N PHE A 123 -2.85 9.04 -9.75
CA PHE A 123 -1.64 8.60 -10.41
C PHE A 123 -1.38 9.29 -11.76
N ASN A 124 -2.21 10.27 -12.14
CA ASN A 124 -2.11 11.01 -13.41
C ASN A 124 -2.00 10.07 -14.62
N LEU A 125 -2.87 9.07 -14.71
CA LEU A 125 -2.84 8.06 -15.78
C LEU A 125 -3.55 8.50 -17.07
N ASN A 126 -3.91 9.79 -17.15
CA ASN A 126 -4.52 10.39 -18.34
C ASN A 126 -3.46 10.45 -19.47
N ASP A 127 -3.85 9.99 -20.65
CA ASP A 127 -3.02 9.98 -21.87
C ASP A 127 -2.68 11.39 -22.38
#